data_AF-A0A0D9V9F6-F1
#
_entry.id   AF-A0A0D9V9F6-F1
#
_cell.length_a   1.000
_cell.length_b   1.000
_cell.length_c   1.000
_cell.angle_alpha   90.00
_cell.angle_beta   90.00
_cell.angle_gamma   90.00
#
_symmetry.space_group_name_H-M   'P 1'
#
loop_
_entity.id
_entity.type
_entity.pdbx_description
1 polymer ?
#
loop_
_entity_poly.entity_id
_entity_poly.type
_entity_poly.pdbx_seq_one_letter_code
_entity_poly.pdbx_strand_id
1 'polypeptide(L)'
;MAGVNKAALLVVVVFVVMSSSAVAAAGGFVVCGVDGNRMLAACGSYCKAGSRERAPRRDCCDAVRGADFGCLCKLRGALKTMGNIDAARAMQIPSKCRIEGAPSSC
;
A
#
# COMPACT_ATOMS: atom_id res chain seq x y z
N MET A 1 -58.45 19.24 -1.47
CA MET A 1 -57.39 18.22 -1.26
C MET A 1 -56.72 18.06 -2.62
N ALA A 2 -55.44 18.34 -2.88
CA ALA A 2 -54.26 18.51 -2.05
C ALA A 2 -53.38 19.62 -2.66
N GLY A 3 -52.75 20.43 -1.80
CA GLY A 3 -51.69 21.35 -2.22
C GLY A 3 -50.46 20.54 -2.62
N VAL A 4 -50.01 20.71 -3.85
CA VAL A 4 -48.68 20.25 -4.27
C VAL A 4 -47.68 21.32 -3.89
N ASN A 5 -46.91 21.04 -2.84
CA ASN A 5 -45.96 21.97 -2.26
C ASN A 5 -44.75 22.08 -3.22
N LYS A 6 -44.56 23.25 -3.83
CA LYS A 6 -43.42 23.58 -4.73
C LYS A 6 -42.03 23.35 -4.11
N ALA A 7 -41.95 23.11 -2.80
CA ALA A 7 -40.73 22.75 -2.08
C ALA A 7 -40.25 21.31 -2.34
N ALA A 8 -41.12 20.39 -2.78
CA ALA A 8 -40.75 18.98 -2.95
C ALA A 8 -39.94 18.70 -4.23
N LEU A 9 -40.03 19.57 -5.25
CA LEU A 9 -39.37 19.37 -6.54
C LEU A 9 -37.91 19.85 -6.56
N LEU A 10 -37.49 20.70 -5.62
CA LEU A 10 -36.11 21.20 -5.56
C LEU A 10 -35.13 20.23 -4.89
N VAL A 11 -35.63 19.24 -4.14
CA VAL A 11 -34.77 18.30 -3.41
C VAL A 11 -34.22 17.19 -4.31
N VAL A 12 -34.85 16.95 -5.47
CA VAL A 12 -34.47 15.87 -6.40
C VAL A 12 -33.32 16.28 -7.35
N VAL A 13 -33.00 17.58 -7.44
CA VAL A 13 -31.92 18.10 -8.30
C VAL A 13 -30.56 18.13 -7.59
N VAL A 14 -30.47 17.75 -6.31
CA VAL A 14 -29.19 17.40 -5.65
C VAL A 14 -28.79 15.96 -6.02
N PHE A 15 -28.95 15.65 -7.30
CA PHE A 15 -28.23 14.60 -7.98
C PHE A 15 -26.83 15.13 -8.28
N VAL A 16 -25.82 14.27 -8.10
CA VAL A 16 -24.50 14.38 -8.74
C VAL A 16 -23.48 15.34 -8.13
N VAL A 17 -23.23 15.28 -6.83
CA VAL A 17 -21.90 15.67 -6.32
C VAL A 17 -21.41 14.72 -5.25
N MET A 18 -20.61 13.76 -5.70
CA MET A 18 -19.29 13.56 -5.09
C MET A 18 -19.28 12.91 -3.71
N SER A 19 -19.77 11.69 -3.58
CA SER A 19 -19.33 10.78 -2.51
C SER A 19 -19.51 9.31 -2.89
N SER A 20 -19.16 8.93 -4.11
CA SER A 20 -18.85 7.53 -4.42
C SER A 20 -17.48 7.20 -3.84
N SER A 21 -17.36 7.24 -2.51
CA SER A 21 -16.35 6.50 -1.78
C SER A 21 -17.05 5.37 -1.07
N ALA A 22 -17.61 4.45 -1.86
CA ALA A 22 -17.58 3.06 -1.46
C ALA A 22 -16.09 2.67 -1.43
N VAL A 23 -15.40 3.03 -0.34
CA VAL A 23 -14.20 2.30 0.06
C VAL A 23 -14.73 0.90 0.38
N ALA A 24 -14.66 0.04 -0.62
CA ALA A 24 -14.60 -1.38 -0.37
C ALA A 24 -13.47 -1.56 0.65
N ALA A 25 -13.83 -1.85 1.89
CA ALA A 25 -12.90 -2.30 2.90
C ALA A 25 -12.39 -3.68 2.48
N ALA A 26 -11.54 -3.74 1.45
CA ALA A 26 -10.51 -4.75 1.41
C ALA A 26 -9.59 -4.36 2.57
N GLY A 27 -9.52 -5.19 3.61
CA GLY A 27 -8.69 -4.92 4.79
C GLY A 27 -7.22 -4.71 4.40
N GLY A 28 -6.87 -3.48 4.07
CA GLY A 28 -5.51 -3.01 3.86
C GLY A 28 -5.04 -2.38 5.15
N PHE A 29 -3.92 -2.87 5.68
CA PHE A 29 -3.22 -2.20 6.76
C PHE A 29 -2.12 -1.34 6.16
N VAL A 30 -1.94 -0.12 6.67
CA VAL A 30 -0.85 0.75 6.25
C VAL A 30 0.43 0.32 6.96
N VAL A 31 1.48 0.05 6.19
CA VAL A 31 2.81 -0.26 6.71
C VAL A 31 3.73 0.86 6.30
N CYS A 32 4.24 1.61 7.27
CA CYS A 32 5.24 2.65 7.02
C CYS A 32 4.86 3.60 5.87
N GLY A 33 3.60 4.06 5.86
CA GLY A 33 3.10 5.01 4.87
C GLY A 33 2.67 4.42 3.52
N VAL A 34 2.77 3.11 3.31
CA VAL A 34 2.28 2.45 2.09
C VAL A 34 1.25 1.36 2.40
N ASP A 35 0.46 0.98 1.39
CA ASP A 35 -0.52 -0.10 1.52
C ASP A 35 0.20 -1.45 1.68
N GLY A 36 0.05 -2.06 2.87
CA GLY A 36 0.74 -3.30 3.22
C GLY A 36 0.29 -4.47 2.37
N ASN A 37 -0.97 -4.52 1.97
CA ASN A 37 -1.51 -5.61 1.17
C ASN A 37 -0.96 -5.54 -0.27
N ARG A 38 -0.91 -4.34 -0.86
CA ARG A 38 -0.24 -4.07 -2.13
C ARG A 38 1.24 -4.40 -2.07
N MET A 39 1.92 -4.01 -0.99
CA MET A 39 3.35 -4.29 -0.81
C MET A 39 3.62 -5.79 -0.74
N LEU A 40 2.84 -6.55 0.04
CA LEU A 40 2.97 -8.00 0.15
C LEU A 40 2.65 -8.69 -1.19
N ALA A 41 1.59 -8.28 -1.87
CA ALA A 41 1.21 -8.86 -3.16
C ALA A 41 2.27 -8.62 -4.24
N ALA A 42 2.85 -7.41 -4.30
CA ALA A 42 3.81 -7.04 -5.34
C ALA A 42 5.24 -7.52 -5.04
N CYS A 43 5.68 -7.44 -3.78
CA CYS A 43 7.05 -7.75 -3.37
C CYS A 43 7.23 -9.15 -2.76
N GLY A 44 6.14 -9.82 -2.38
CA GLY A 44 6.18 -11.05 -1.57
C GLY A 44 7.00 -12.17 -2.19
N SER A 45 6.93 -12.36 -3.51
CA SER A 45 7.72 -13.40 -4.20
C SER A 45 9.22 -13.17 -4.09
N TYR A 46 9.66 -11.91 -4.21
CA TYR A 46 11.06 -11.52 -4.07
C TYR A 46 11.52 -11.58 -2.61
N CYS A 47 10.67 -11.18 -1.68
CA CYS A 47 10.95 -11.21 -0.24
C CYS A 47 10.94 -12.62 0.36
N LYS A 48 10.34 -13.62 -0.30
CA LYS A 48 10.21 -14.97 0.25
C LYS A 48 11.58 -15.61 0.53
N ALA A 49 11.71 -16.24 1.69
CA ALA A 49 12.90 -17.04 2.01
C ALA A 49 13.14 -18.10 0.93
N GLY A 50 14.37 -18.18 0.42
CA GLY A 50 14.76 -19.12 -0.64
C GLY A 50 14.30 -18.75 -2.08
N SER A 51 13.66 -17.60 -2.30
CA SER A 51 13.32 -17.19 -3.67
C SER A 51 14.57 -16.99 -4.53
N ARG A 52 14.48 -17.29 -5.82
CA ARG A 52 15.59 -17.17 -6.79
C ARG A 52 15.51 -15.90 -7.65
N GLU A 53 14.55 -15.02 -7.36
CA GLU A 53 14.39 -13.76 -8.09
C GLU A 53 15.59 -12.84 -7.89
N ARG A 54 16.23 -12.44 -8.99
CA ARG A 54 17.43 -11.58 -8.95
C ARG A 54 17.12 -10.11 -8.68
N ALA A 55 15.90 -9.68 -8.95
CA ALA A 55 15.43 -8.32 -8.76
C ALA A 55 13.92 -8.29 -8.47
N PRO A 56 13.42 -7.30 -7.73
CA PRO A 56 11.99 -7.07 -7.56
C PRO A 56 11.33 -6.65 -8.88
N ARG A 57 10.02 -6.90 -8.99
CA ARG A 57 9.20 -6.44 -10.12
C ARG A 57 9.00 -4.92 -10.05
N ARG A 58 8.68 -4.29 -11.19
CA ARG A 58 8.34 -2.85 -11.23
C ARG A 58 7.18 -2.51 -10.28
N ASP A 59 6.15 -3.34 -10.25
CA ASP A 59 5.01 -3.14 -9.35
C ASP A 59 5.42 -3.14 -7.87
N CYS A 60 6.44 -3.92 -7.50
CA CYS A 60 7.01 -3.89 -6.15
C CYS A 60 7.70 -2.56 -5.89
N CYS A 61 8.53 -2.09 -6.83
CA CYS A 61 9.19 -0.79 -6.72
C CYS A 61 8.17 0.36 -6.58
N ASP A 62 7.08 0.32 -7.33
CA ASP A 62 6.01 1.32 -7.23
C ASP A 62 5.20 1.20 -5.93
N ALA A 63 5.04 -0.01 -5.39
CA ALA A 63 4.34 -0.23 -4.13
C ALA A 63 5.13 0.28 -2.91
N VAL A 64 6.46 0.26 -2.96
CA VAL A 64 7.33 0.80 -1.89
C VAL A 64 7.76 2.25 -2.16
N ARG A 65 7.36 2.83 -3.29
CA ARG A 65 7.72 4.20 -3.67
C ARG A 65 6.99 5.17 -2.74
N GLY A 66 7.76 5.91 -1.94
CA GLY A 66 7.21 6.81 -0.92
C GLY A 66 6.97 6.15 0.44
N ALA A 67 7.41 4.90 0.65
CA ALA A 67 7.42 4.31 1.97
C ALA A 67 8.39 5.03 2.91
N ASP A 68 8.04 5.08 4.19
CA ASP A 68 8.92 5.56 5.25
C ASP A 68 9.97 4.49 5.56
N PHE A 69 11.14 4.64 4.94
CA PHE A 69 12.21 3.66 5.08
C PHE A 69 12.77 3.55 6.50
N GLY A 70 12.68 4.62 7.30
CA GLY A 70 13.06 4.58 8.72
C GLY A 70 12.15 3.65 9.53
N CYS A 71 10.85 3.72 9.31
CA CYS A 71 9.87 2.79 9.85
C CYS A 71 10.11 1.35 9.36
N LEU A 72 10.37 1.17 8.06
CA LEU A 72 10.67 -0.16 7.50
C LEU A 72 11.93 -0.77 8.13
N CYS A 73 12.98 0.02 8.38
CA CYS A 73 14.18 -0.43 9.08
C CYS A 73 13.84 -1.00 10.48
N LYS A 74 12.94 -0.36 11.23
CA LYS A 74 12.53 -0.82 12.56
C LYS A 74 11.79 -2.17 12.51
N LEU A 75 11.10 -2.46 11.41
CA LEU A 75 10.42 -3.74 11.20
C LEU A 75 11.37 -4.88 10.81
N ARG A 76 12.63 -4.61 10.47
CA ARG A 76 13.63 -5.64 10.09
C ARG A 76 13.72 -6.79 11.09
N GLY A 77 13.71 -6.46 12.38
CA GLY A 77 13.76 -7.44 13.46
C GLY A 77 12.53 -8.36 13.43
N ALA A 78 11.34 -7.79 13.28
CA ALA A 78 10.08 -8.54 13.18
C ALA A 78 10.06 -9.45 11.93
N LEU A 79 10.58 -8.99 10.79
CA LEU A 79 10.69 -9.80 9.58
C LEU A 79 11.53 -11.07 9.81
N LYS A 80 12.63 -10.97 10.56
CA LYS A 80 13.47 -12.14 10.91
C LYS A 80 12.71 -13.15 11.76
N THR A 81 11.86 -12.71 12.68
CA THR A 81 11.06 -13.59 13.54
C THR A 81 9.97 -14.33 12.77
N MET A 82 9.43 -13.76 11.68
CA MET A 82 8.39 -14.39 10.88
C MET A 82 8.87 -15.60 10.04
N GLY A 83 10.18 -15.73 9.81
CA GLY A 83 10.82 -16.90 9.17
C GLY A 83 10.52 -17.13 7.68
N ASN A 84 9.38 -16.66 7.18
CA ASN A 84 8.95 -16.82 5.79
C ASN A 84 9.44 -15.72 4.85
N ILE A 85 9.93 -14.61 5.40
CA ILE A 85 10.44 -13.45 4.67
C ILE A 85 11.94 -13.30 4.94
N ASP A 86 12.73 -13.21 3.87
CA ASP A 86 14.13 -12.85 3.92
C ASP A 86 14.26 -11.33 4.12
N ALA A 87 14.55 -10.96 5.36
CA ALA A 87 14.72 -9.56 5.74
C ALA A 87 15.86 -8.87 4.97
N ALA A 88 16.92 -9.59 4.59
CA ALA A 88 18.02 -9.01 3.82
C ALA A 88 17.59 -8.69 2.40
N ARG A 89 16.74 -9.51 1.79
CA ARG A 89 16.17 -9.22 0.47
C ARG A 89 15.17 -8.09 0.52
N ALA A 90 14.29 -8.06 1.53
CA ALA A 90 13.37 -6.94 1.73
C ALA A 90 14.12 -5.60 1.81
N MET A 91 15.22 -5.54 2.57
CA MET A 91 16.04 -4.33 2.69
C MET A 91 16.85 -3.98 1.44
N GLN A 92 17.01 -4.90 0.49
CA GLN A 92 17.64 -4.60 -0.79
C GLN A 92 16.68 -4.01 -1.81
N ILE A 93 15.36 -4.11 -1.62
CA ILE A 93 14.36 -3.59 -2.56
C ILE A 93 14.62 -2.11 -2.90
N PRO A 94 14.79 -1.20 -1.93
CA PRO A 94 14.92 0.22 -2.24
C PRO A 94 16.15 0.51 -3.12
N SER A 95 17.29 -0.10 -2.81
CA SER A 95 18.52 0.00 -3.60
C SER A 95 18.38 -0.60 -5.00
N LYS A 96 17.71 -1.76 -5.13
CA LYS A 96 17.44 -2.41 -6.43
C LYS A 96 16.46 -1.60 -7.28
N CYS A 97 15.51 -0.92 -6.64
CA CYS A 97 14.54 -0.05 -7.28
C CYS A 97 15.06 1.38 -7.52
N ARG A 98 16.28 1.70 -7.05
CA ARG A 98 16.89 3.04 -7.15
C ARG A 98 16.01 4.16 -6.60
N ILE A 99 15.39 3.92 -5.44
CA ILE A 99 14.52 4.91 -4.81
C ILE A 99 15.39 5.94 -4.10
N GLU A 100 15.24 7.22 -4.48
CA GLU A 100 15.95 8.31 -3.84
C GLU A 100 15.50 8.48 -2.38
N GLY A 101 16.46 8.77 -1.49
CA GLY A 101 16.20 8.88 -0.05
C GLY A 101 16.06 7.54 0.68
N ALA A 102 16.23 6.41 -0.01
CA ALA A 102 16.31 5.11 0.65
C ALA A 102 17.62 4.97 1.44
N PRO A 103 17.58 4.42 2.67
CA PRO A 103 18.76 4.17 3.47
C PRO A 103 19.63 3.09 2.81
N SER A 104 20.95 3.28 2.83
CA SER A 104 21.92 2.30 2.35
C SER A 104 22.01 1.06 3.25
N SER A 105 21.54 1.17 4.50
CA SER A 105 21.57 0.11 5.49
C SER A 105 20.48 0.26 6.54
N CYS A 106 19.83 -0.86 6.82
CA CYS A 106 19.10 -1.19 8.04
C CYS A 106 19.62 -2.58 8.52
#